data_AF-A0A939SCW6-F1
#
_entry.id   AF-A0A939SCW6-F1
#
_cell.length_a   1.000
_cell.length_b   1.000
_cell.length_c   1.000
_cell.angle_alpha   90.00
_cell.angle_beta   90.00
_cell.angle_gamma   90.00
#
_symmetry.space_group_name_H-M   'P 1'
#
loop_
_entity.id
_entity.type
_entity.pdbx_description
1 polymer ?
#
loop_
_entity_poly.entity_id
_entity_poly.type
_entity_poly.pdbx_seq_one_letter_code
_entity_poly.pdbx_strand_id
1 'polypeptide(L)'
;MRDLRVAGDGEWIGFSRGLFPDLAERLDRALGENARRDGALADDALAGDTVQPGRAFDDRLDAEVARRHELREAITALADISDPAVRARFEDAFATARSIFAPIGCAVPEPESFLAAGIDLRSLATAAARDTTLAVVVAPHGLGAAAWLSLFDGAARDDASAGRPGLVLADEVRAGFDALDRPPRAAPAASVRDRLHPSAVWTLRLIPASDAPPLMGLGHAHGPHATLSEMLVLQLRRADAGCGPLDAETFTWVAGELAGGALAAREVFDESERAVRISARGVGSQGPHLGARPPVG
;
A
#
# COMPACT_ATOMS: atom_id res chain seq x y z
N MET A 1 32.27 -36.03 24.30
CA MET A 1 31.88 -35.05 23.26
C MET A 1 31.05 -35.81 22.23
N ARG A 2 29.71 -35.71 22.32
CA ARG A 2 28.78 -36.31 21.35
C ARG A 2 28.04 -35.16 20.68
N ASP A 3 28.11 -35.11 19.37
CA ASP A 3 27.47 -34.12 18.52
C ASP A 3 25.95 -34.16 18.69
N LEU A 4 25.38 -33.08 19.24
CA LEU A 4 23.96 -32.76 19.11
C LEU A 4 23.79 -32.04 17.78
N ARG A 5 23.44 -32.81 16.74
CA ARG A 5 22.88 -32.24 15.52
C ARG A 5 21.57 -31.53 15.89
N VAL A 6 21.44 -30.28 15.49
CA VAL A 6 20.19 -29.52 15.56
C VAL A 6 19.20 -30.21 14.61
N ALA A 7 18.21 -30.88 15.18
CA ALA A 7 17.08 -31.46 14.46
C ALA A 7 16.29 -30.33 13.79
N GLY A 8 15.85 -30.54 12.55
CA GLY A 8 15.00 -29.57 11.84
C GLY A 8 13.64 -29.44 12.54
N ASP A 9 12.99 -28.29 12.42
CA ASP A 9 11.78 -27.94 13.20
C ASP A 9 10.65 -28.99 13.13
N GLY A 10 10.52 -29.71 12.01
CA GLY A 10 9.56 -30.83 11.86
C GLY A 10 9.88 -32.08 12.69
N GLU A 11 11.15 -32.36 13.00
CA GLU A 11 11.54 -33.48 13.87
C GLU A 11 11.23 -33.20 15.35
N TRP A 12 11.29 -31.93 15.75
CA TRP A 12 11.00 -31.51 17.13
C TRP A 12 9.51 -31.63 17.46
N ILE A 13 8.64 -31.37 16.48
CA ILE A 13 7.18 -31.54 16.59
C ILE A 13 6.83 -33.02 16.69
N GLY A 14 7.40 -33.88 15.83
CA GLY A 14 7.23 -35.33 15.90
C GLY A 14 7.68 -35.90 17.24
N PHE A 15 8.82 -35.45 17.75
CA PHE A 15 9.35 -35.82 19.07
C PHE A 15 8.42 -35.36 20.21
N SER A 16 7.93 -34.13 20.18
CA SER A 16 7.03 -33.58 21.21
C SER A 16 5.68 -34.30 21.27
N ARG A 17 5.13 -34.67 20.11
CA ARG A 17 3.89 -35.46 20.03
C ARG A 17 4.11 -36.89 20.52
N GLY A 18 5.28 -37.48 20.28
CA GLY A 18 5.67 -38.79 20.84
C GLY A 18 5.85 -38.77 22.36
N LEU A 19 6.27 -37.65 22.94
CA LEU A 19 6.43 -37.49 24.39
C LEU A 19 5.10 -37.31 25.14
N PHE A 20 4.07 -36.76 24.48
CA PHE A 20 2.77 -36.45 25.11
C PHE A 20 1.58 -36.86 24.22
N PRO A 21 1.39 -38.17 23.97
CA PRO A 21 0.37 -38.67 23.04
C PRO A 21 -1.05 -38.28 23.45
N ASP A 22 -1.38 -38.36 24.74
CA ASP A 22 -2.71 -38.01 25.25
C ASP A 22 -3.04 -36.53 25.10
N LEU A 23 -2.04 -35.65 25.18
CA LEU A 23 -2.21 -34.21 24.99
C LEU A 23 -2.41 -33.89 23.51
N ALA A 24 -1.65 -34.54 22.64
CA ALA A 24 -1.80 -34.42 21.19
C ALA A 24 -3.20 -34.88 20.74
N GLU A 25 -3.69 -36.01 21.25
CA GLU A 25 -5.02 -36.51 20.92
C GLU A 25 -6.15 -35.59 21.41
N ARG A 26 -6.00 -35.03 22.62
CA ARG A 26 -6.96 -34.05 23.17
C ARG A 26 -6.99 -32.76 22.35
N LEU A 27 -5.84 -32.29 21.87
CA LEU A 27 -5.73 -31.11 21.03
C LEU A 27 -6.37 -31.34 19.66
N ASP A 28 -6.08 -32.48 19.02
CA ASP A 28 -6.66 -32.86 17.72
C ASP A 28 -8.19 -32.95 17.82
N ARG A 29 -8.71 -33.51 18.93
CA ARG A 29 -10.16 -33.59 19.19
C ARG A 29 -10.80 -32.22 19.34
N ALA A 30 -10.21 -31.33 20.14
CA ALA A 30 -10.72 -29.97 20.34
C ALA A 30 -10.70 -29.14 19.04
N LEU A 31 -9.70 -29.35 18.20
CA LEU A 31 -9.59 -28.67 16.90
C LEU A 31 -10.62 -29.20 15.89
N GLY A 32 -10.85 -30.53 15.85
CA GLY A 32 -11.89 -31.12 15.02
C GLY A 32 -13.31 -30.67 15.43
N GLU A 33 -13.54 -30.44 16.71
CA GLU A 33 -14.80 -29.89 17.22
C GLU A 33 -14.99 -28.41 16.81
N ASN A 34 -13.94 -27.59 16.86
CA ASN A 34 -14.01 -26.19 16.42
C ASN A 34 -14.15 -26.04 14.89
N ALA A 35 -13.44 -26.85 14.09
CA ALA A 35 -13.56 -26.81 12.62
C ALA A 35 -14.96 -27.17 12.11
N ARG A 36 -15.68 -28.06 12.82
CA ARG A 36 -17.10 -28.36 12.55
C ARG A 36 -18.03 -27.22 12.97
N ARG A 37 -17.63 -26.42 13.96
CA ARG A 37 -18.41 -25.28 14.48
C ARG A 37 -18.34 -24.07 13.54
N ASP A 38 -17.21 -23.89 12.86
CA ASP A 38 -16.96 -22.77 11.94
C ASP A 38 -17.38 -23.05 10.48
N GLY A 39 -18.01 -24.20 10.20
CA GLY A 39 -18.55 -24.52 8.87
C GLY A 39 -17.51 -24.78 7.77
N ALA A 40 -16.24 -24.99 8.13
CA ALA A 40 -15.12 -25.12 7.18
C ALA A 40 -14.99 -26.49 6.48
N LEU A 41 -15.98 -27.38 6.62
CA LEU A 41 -16.03 -28.67 5.93
C LEU A 41 -17.42 -28.86 5.31
N ALA A 42 -17.67 -28.17 4.20
CA ALA A 42 -18.69 -28.55 3.26
C ALA A 42 -18.02 -29.10 1.99
N ASP A 43 -18.30 -30.38 1.70
CA ASP A 43 -18.38 -30.99 0.37
C ASP A 43 -17.14 -31.40 -0.45
N ASP A 44 -16.03 -31.86 0.13
CA ASP A 44 -15.04 -32.59 -0.70
C ASP A 44 -14.31 -33.79 -0.04
N ALA A 45 -14.95 -34.48 0.91
CA ALA A 45 -14.37 -35.66 1.55
C ALA A 45 -15.17 -36.95 1.31
N LEU A 46 -15.65 -37.16 0.07
CA LEU A 46 -16.13 -38.45 -0.43
C LEU A 46 -15.30 -38.92 -1.63
N ALA A 47 -13.97 -38.89 -1.49
CA ALA A 47 -13.08 -39.76 -2.24
C ALA A 47 -11.87 -40.04 -1.36
N GLY A 48 -11.51 -41.31 -1.22
CA GLY A 48 -10.56 -41.76 -0.23
C GLY A 48 -9.18 -41.18 -0.46
N ASP A 49 -8.75 -40.33 0.46
CA ASP A 49 -7.41 -40.38 1.01
C ASP A 49 -7.48 -39.81 2.42
N THR A 50 -7.00 -40.57 3.40
CA THR A 50 -6.91 -40.12 4.79
C THR A 50 -5.89 -39.00 4.89
N VAL A 51 -6.29 -37.78 4.57
CA VAL A 51 -5.51 -36.58 4.90
C VAL A 51 -5.50 -36.51 6.42
N GLN A 52 -4.39 -36.96 7.00
CA GLN A 52 -4.17 -36.91 8.44
C GLN A 52 -4.40 -35.47 8.92
N PRO A 53 -5.33 -35.24 9.87
CA PRO A 53 -5.62 -33.90 10.38
C PRO A 53 -4.36 -33.18 10.92
N GLY A 54 -3.34 -33.95 11.31
CA GLY A 54 -2.02 -33.43 11.71
C GLY A 54 -1.30 -32.68 10.58
N ARG A 55 -1.29 -33.18 9.34
CA ARG A 55 -0.59 -32.49 8.23
C ARG A 55 -1.22 -31.16 7.87
N ALA A 56 -2.55 -31.10 7.80
CA ALA A 56 -3.26 -29.85 7.52
C ALA A 56 -3.08 -28.81 8.65
N PHE A 57 -2.90 -29.28 9.88
CA PHE A 57 -2.55 -28.42 11.02
C PHE A 57 -1.11 -27.93 10.94
N ASP A 58 -0.17 -28.83 10.66
CA ASP A 58 1.26 -28.51 10.54
C ASP A 58 1.49 -27.53 9.40
N ASP A 59 0.89 -27.74 8.22
CA ASP A 59 0.96 -26.81 7.09
C ASP A 59 0.38 -25.42 7.44
N ARG A 60 -0.71 -25.38 8.22
CA ARG A 60 -1.32 -24.13 8.69
C ARG A 60 -0.47 -23.44 9.74
N LEU A 61 0.17 -24.21 10.62
CA LEU A 61 1.05 -23.71 11.67
C LEU A 61 2.36 -23.19 11.05
N ASP A 62 2.92 -23.89 10.08
CA ASP A 62 4.09 -23.47 9.30
C ASP A 62 3.77 -22.20 8.51
N ALA A 63 2.58 -22.09 7.91
CA ALA A 63 2.12 -20.87 7.23
C ALA A 63 1.89 -19.69 8.19
N GLU A 64 1.51 -19.95 9.44
CA GLU A 64 1.34 -18.94 10.49
C GLU A 64 2.68 -18.54 11.12
N VAL A 65 3.61 -19.49 11.27
CA VAL A 65 4.99 -19.26 11.75
C VAL A 65 5.79 -18.49 10.70
N ALA A 66 5.69 -18.85 9.42
CA ALA A 66 6.28 -18.10 8.32
C ALA A 66 5.73 -16.67 8.29
N ARG A 67 4.41 -16.49 8.40
CA ARG A 67 3.79 -15.15 8.53
C ARG A 67 4.30 -14.37 9.72
N ARG A 68 4.52 -15.01 10.88
CA ARG A 68 5.08 -14.35 12.07
C ARG A 68 6.57 -14.06 11.95
N HIS A 69 7.33 -14.88 11.21
CA HIS A 69 8.74 -14.63 10.94
C HIS A 69 8.89 -13.46 9.98
N GLU A 70 8.08 -13.42 8.91
CA GLU A 70 7.96 -12.28 7.99
C GLU A 70 7.51 -11.01 8.74
N LEU A 71 6.55 -11.11 9.68
CA LEU A 71 6.13 -9.98 10.53
C LEU A 71 7.23 -9.53 11.50
N ARG A 72 8.06 -10.45 11.99
CA ARG A 72 9.20 -10.14 12.87
C ARG A 72 10.36 -9.53 12.09
N GLU A 73 10.52 -9.91 10.84
CA GLU A 73 11.43 -9.28 9.88
C GLU A 73 10.93 -7.89 9.45
N ALA A 74 9.61 -7.70 9.23
CA ALA A 74 8.90 -6.41 9.05
C ALA A 74 9.19 -5.38 10.15
N ILE A 75 9.22 -5.86 11.40
CA ILE A 75 9.60 -5.04 12.56
C ILE A 75 11.09 -4.66 12.50
N THR A 76 11.93 -5.43 11.82
CA THR A 76 13.39 -5.23 11.75
C THR A 76 13.78 -4.16 10.72
N ALA A 77 13.13 -4.06 9.56
CA ALA A 77 13.48 -3.02 8.57
C ALA A 77 13.22 -1.59 9.06
N LEU A 78 12.07 -1.36 9.72
CA LEU A 78 11.77 -0.05 10.30
C LEU A 78 12.47 0.18 11.64
N ALA A 79 12.96 -0.87 12.32
CA ALA A 79 13.72 -0.72 13.56
C ALA A 79 15.04 0.04 13.36
N ASP A 80 15.59 0.04 12.15
CA ASP A 80 16.79 0.82 11.78
C ASP A 80 16.55 2.33 11.77
N ILE A 81 15.30 2.79 11.80
CA ILE A 81 14.94 4.20 11.98
C ILE A 81 15.07 4.55 13.46
N SER A 82 16.17 5.24 13.82
CA SER A 82 16.50 5.51 15.22
C SER A 82 15.53 6.47 15.92
N ASP A 83 14.98 7.44 15.20
CA ASP A 83 14.00 8.39 15.75
C ASP A 83 12.61 7.73 15.88
N PRO A 84 12.07 7.54 17.10
CA PRO A 84 10.77 6.92 17.30
C PRO A 84 9.61 7.66 16.64
N ALA A 85 9.64 8.99 16.56
CA ALA A 85 8.56 9.78 15.96
C ALA A 85 8.57 9.63 14.43
N VAL A 86 9.76 9.58 13.82
CA VAL A 86 9.89 9.32 12.38
C VAL A 86 9.48 7.89 12.06
N ARG A 87 9.92 6.90 12.84
CA ARG A 87 9.49 5.51 12.70
C ARG A 87 7.96 5.37 12.75
N ALA A 88 7.31 6.01 13.72
CA ALA A 88 5.85 5.99 13.83
C ALA A 88 5.15 6.55 12.57
N ARG A 89 5.73 7.54 11.89
CA ARG A 89 5.19 8.07 10.61
C ARG A 89 5.28 7.06 9.46
N PHE A 90 6.33 6.23 9.43
CA PHE A 90 6.43 5.13 8.47
C PHE A 90 5.41 4.04 8.80
N GLU A 91 5.36 3.59 10.05
CA GLU A 91 4.38 2.58 10.50
C GLU A 91 2.94 2.99 10.18
N ASP A 92 2.59 4.25 10.47
CA ASP A 92 1.28 4.83 10.14
C ASP A 92 1.01 4.86 8.63
N ALA A 93 2.02 5.18 7.81
CA ALA A 93 1.85 5.19 6.36
C ALA A 93 1.58 3.79 5.78
N PHE A 94 2.29 2.76 6.28
CA PHE A 94 2.05 1.38 5.89
C PHE A 94 0.68 0.87 6.39
N ALA A 95 0.32 1.17 7.64
CA ALA A 95 -1.00 0.83 8.18
C ALA A 95 -2.13 1.49 7.39
N THR A 96 -1.98 2.77 7.07
CA THR A 96 -2.94 3.53 6.26
C THR A 96 -3.05 2.97 4.85
N ALA A 97 -1.94 2.66 4.18
CA ALA A 97 -1.96 2.03 2.87
C ALA A 97 -2.73 0.70 2.90
N ARG A 98 -2.47 -0.16 3.89
CA ARG A 98 -3.22 -1.43 4.04
C ARG A 98 -4.72 -1.19 4.20
N SER A 99 -5.11 -0.19 5.00
CA SER A 99 -6.52 0.20 5.17
C SER A 99 -7.16 0.71 3.88
N ILE A 100 -6.45 1.57 3.14
CA ILE A 100 -6.93 2.15 1.89
C ILE A 100 -7.18 1.06 0.84
N PHE A 101 -6.26 0.11 0.69
CA PHE A 101 -6.27 -0.84 -0.42
C PHE A 101 -6.94 -2.18 -0.10
N ALA A 102 -7.26 -2.47 1.17
CA ALA A 102 -8.01 -3.65 1.58
C ALA A 102 -9.36 -3.84 0.85
N PRO A 103 -10.20 -2.80 0.60
CA PRO A 103 -11.49 -2.96 -0.06
C PRO A 103 -11.41 -3.51 -1.50
N ILE A 104 -10.31 -3.24 -2.20
CA ILE A 104 -10.07 -3.75 -3.56
C ILE A 104 -9.20 -5.03 -3.56
N GLY A 105 -8.90 -5.56 -2.38
CA GLY A 105 -8.07 -6.76 -2.20
C GLY A 105 -6.63 -6.60 -2.69
N CYS A 106 -6.12 -5.37 -2.79
CA CYS A 106 -4.75 -5.11 -3.25
C CYS A 106 -3.77 -5.18 -2.07
N ALA A 107 -2.85 -6.14 -2.13
CA ALA A 107 -1.88 -6.38 -1.08
C ALA A 107 -0.80 -5.28 -1.07
N VAL A 108 -0.51 -4.74 0.11
CA VAL A 108 0.59 -3.80 0.31
C VAL A 108 1.88 -4.59 0.63
N PRO A 109 3.00 -4.33 -0.06
CA PRO A 109 4.27 -4.97 0.28
C PRO A 109 4.74 -4.60 1.69
N GLU A 110 5.44 -5.52 2.34
CA GLU A 110 6.11 -5.25 3.61
C GLU A 110 7.33 -4.33 3.41
N PRO A 111 7.78 -3.60 4.45
CA PRO A 111 8.94 -2.70 4.37
C PRO A 111 10.21 -3.33 3.78
N GLU A 112 10.45 -4.62 4.01
CA GLU A 112 11.59 -5.39 3.49
C GLU A 112 11.57 -5.47 1.97
N SER A 113 10.38 -5.53 1.37
CA SER A 113 10.24 -5.59 -0.09
C SER A 113 10.73 -4.30 -0.73
N PHE A 114 10.58 -3.16 -0.05
CA PHE A 114 11.11 -1.88 -0.48
C PHE A 114 12.64 -1.81 -0.32
N LEU A 115 13.20 -2.33 0.77
CA LEU A 115 14.65 -2.48 0.94
C LEU A 115 15.26 -3.37 -0.15
N ALA A 116 14.63 -4.52 -0.42
CA ALA A 116 15.06 -5.46 -1.46
C ALA A 116 14.98 -4.87 -2.87
N ALA A 117 14.01 -3.96 -3.11
CA ALA A 117 13.91 -3.20 -4.34
C ALA A 117 14.99 -2.10 -4.48
N GLY A 118 15.75 -1.81 -3.41
CA GLY A 118 16.83 -0.84 -3.39
C GLY A 118 16.46 0.52 -2.80
N ILE A 119 15.34 0.63 -2.06
CA ILE A 119 14.98 1.86 -1.36
C ILE A 119 15.84 2.04 -0.12
N ASP A 120 16.48 3.20 0.02
CA ASP A 120 17.22 3.58 1.21
C ASP A 120 16.29 4.20 2.28
N LEU A 121 15.72 3.35 3.13
CA LEU A 121 14.84 3.77 4.23
C LEU A 121 15.53 4.74 5.21
N ARG A 122 16.86 4.66 5.39
CA ARG A 122 17.59 5.56 6.29
C ARG A 122 17.68 6.96 5.71
N SER A 123 17.97 7.07 4.41
CA SER A 123 17.96 8.36 3.71
C SER A 123 16.57 8.99 3.70
N LEU A 124 15.51 8.21 3.45
CA LEU A 124 14.13 8.70 3.55
C LEU A 124 13.79 9.13 4.99
N ALA A 125 14.10 8.34 6.00
CA ALA A 125 13.87 8.72 7.39
C ALA A 125 14.60 10.02 7.77
N THR A 126 15.84 10.20 7.30
CA THR A 126 16.61 11.43 7.52
C THR A 126 15.95 12.64 6.87
N ALA A 127 15.43 12.50 5.65
CA ALA A 127 14.69 13.57 4.97
C ALA A 127 13.38 13.89 5.69
N ALA A 128 12.62 12.87 6.11
CA ALA A 128 11.39 13.04 6.88
C ALA A 128 11.63 13.68 8.25
N ALA A 129 12.77 13.42 8.90
CA ALA A 129 13.14 14.06 10.16
C ALA A 129 13.45 15.56 9.97
N ARG A 130 14.08 15.93 8.85
CA ARG A 130 14.44 17.31 8.53
C ARG A 130 13.24 18.17 8.13
N ASP A 131 12.24 17.56 7.50
CA ASP A 131 11.04 18.25 7.04
C ASP A 131 9.79 17.47 7.44
N THR A 132 9.08 18.00 8.44
CA THR A 132 7.84 17.42 8.97
C THR A 132 6.65 17.63 8.03
N THR A 133 6.76 18.48 7.01
CA THR A 133 5.71 18.69 6.00
C THR A 133 5.66 17.59 4.95
N LEU A 134 6.69 16.74 4.89
CA LEU A 134 6.75 15.59 3.99
C LEU A 134 5.93 14.42 4.54
N ALA A 135 4.95 13.94 3.79
CA ALA A 135 4.24 12.71 4.12
C ALA A 135 4.98 11.50 3.52
N VAL A 136 5.07 10.42 4.30
CA VAL A 136 5.51 9.10 3.80
C VAL A 136 4.36 8.50 3.00
N VAL A 137 4.60 8.17 1.73
CA VAL A 137 3.57 7.67 0.81
C VAL A 137 3.99 6.32 0.23
N VAL A 138 3.16 5.32 0.50
CA VAL A 138 3.25 3.97 -0.08
C VAL A 138 2.19 3.89 -1.17
N ALA A 139 2.60 3.96 -2.44
CA ALA A 139 1.68 4.11 -3.57
C ALA A 139 1.78 2.95 -4.56
N PRO A 140 0.66 2.31 -4.95
CA PRO A 140 0.64 1.33 -6.02
C PRO A 140 0.52 2.01 -7.39
N HIS A 141 1.05 1.34 -8.40
CA HIS A 141 0.97 1.73 -9.80
C HIS A 141 0.50 0.53 -10.62
N GLY A 142 -0.27 0.78 -11.67
CA GLY A 142 -0.83 -0.24 -12.54
C GLY A 142 -2.10 -0.89 -12.01
N LEU A 143 -2.86 -0.18 -11.16
CA LEU A 143 -4.19 -0.61 -10.70
C LEU A 143 -5.28 -0.32 -11.74
N GLY A 144 -5.08 0.70 -12.58
CA GLY A 144 -6.05 1.18 -13.55
C GLY A 144 -7.13 2.08 -12.97
N ALA A 145 -7.78 2.84 -13.87
CA ALA A 145 -8.74 3.89 -13.49
C ALA A 145 -9.93 3.35 -12.68
N ALA A 146 -10.42 2.15 -13.01
CA ALA A 146 -11.59 1.56 -12.35
C ALA A 146 -11.33 1.26 -10.87
N ALA A 147 -10.15 0.76 -10.52
CA ALA A 147 -9.77 0.49 -9.14
C ALA A 147 -9.67 1.79 -8.33
N TRP A 148 -9.04 2.83 -8.90
CA TRP A 148 -8.96 4.15 -8.26
C TRP A 148 -10.34 4.78 -8.09
N LEU A 149 -11.20 4.74 -9.11
CA LEU A 149 -12.57 5.22 -8.99
C LEU A 149 -13.32 4.48 -7.88
N SER A 150 -13.19 3.15 -7.77
CA SER A 150 -13.81 2.36 -6.70
C SER A 150 -13.30 2.70 -5.31
N LEU A 151 -12.04 3.11 -5.15
CA LEU A 151 -11.48 3.50 -3.85
C LEU A 151 -12.01 4.87 -3.37
N PHE A 152 -12.26 5.76 -4.32
CA PHE A 152 -12.87 7.08 -4.11
C PHE A 152 -14.39 7.05 -4.18
N ASP A 153 -14.99 5.92 -4.60
CA ASP A 153 -16.42 5.67 -4.51
C ASP A 153 -16.79 5.34 -3.06
N GLY A 154 -16.57 6.34 -2.20
CA GLY A 154 -17.14 6.37 -0.88
C GLY A 154 -18.61 6.72 -1.05
N ALA A 155 -19.47 5.69 -1.07
CA ALA A 155 -20.89 5.83 -0.81
C ALA A 155 -21.09 6.91 0.25
N ALA A 156 -21.95 7.89 -0.03
CA ALA A 156 -22.39 8.91 0.90
C ALA A 156 -22.70 8.26 2.26
N ARG A 157 -21.70 8.21 3.16
CA ARG A 157 -21.88 7.70 4.51
C ARG A 157 -22.50 8.86 5.25
N ASP A 158 -23.84 8.92 5.21
CA ASP A 158 -24.88 9.57 6.02
C ASP A 158 -24.54 10.71 7.03
N ASP A 159 -23.36 11.28 6.97
CA ASP A 159 -22.87 12.35 7.81
C ASP A 159 -22.14 13.33 6.91
N ALA A 160 -22.83 14.42 6.58
CA ALA A 160 -22.45 15.42 5.57
C ALA A 160 -21.12 16.14 5.85
N SER A 161 -20.38 15.75 6.88
CA SER A 161 -19.17 16.39 7.38
C SER A 161 -17.88 15.56 7.26
N ALA A 162 -17.93 14.26 6.91
CA ALA A 162 -16.74 13.39 7.03
C ALA A 162 -16.54 12.33 5.92
N GLY A 163 -17.26 12.41 4.79
CA GLY A 163 -17.13 11.44 3.69
C GLY A 163 -15.82 11.59 2.90
N ARG A 164 -15.30 10.47 2.38
CA ARG A 164 -14.21 10.46 1.39
C ARG A 164 -14.65 11.27 0.15
N PRO A 165 -13.73 12.04 -0.46
CA PRO A 165 -14.06 12.77 -1.67
C PRO A 165 -14.27 11.83 -2.85
N GLY A 166 -15.06 12.26 -3.83
CA GLY A 166 -15.15 11.56 -5.11
C GLY A 166 -13.87 11.72 -5.95
N LEU A 167 -13.76 10.95 -7.03
CA LEU A 167 -12.70 11.10 -8.04
C LEU A 167 -13.31 11.38 -9.42
N VAL A 168 -12.92 12.50 -10.02
CA VAL A 168 -13.36 12.91 -11.35
C VAL A 168 -12.16 12.97 -12.28
N LEU A 169 -12.24 12.25 -13.40
CA LEU A 169 -11.19 12.20 -14.41
C LEU A 169 -11.69 12.85 -15.71
N ALA A 170 -10.95 13.82 -16.24
CA ALA A 170 -11.21 14.37 -17.57
C ALA A 170 -11.01 13.32 -18.68
N ASP A 171 -11.62 13.52 -19.84
CA ASP A 171 -11.61 12.52 -20.92
C ASP A 171 -10.19 12.20 -21.42
N GLU A 172 -9.32 13.20 -21.53
CA GLU A 172 -7.92 12.99 -21.94
C GLU A 172 -7.13 12.21 -20.90
N VAL A 173 -7.45 12.42 -19.61
CA VAL A 173 -6.85 11.68 -18.50
C VAL A 173 -7.33 10.23 -18.51
N ARG A 174 -8.62 9.99 -18.76
CA ARG A 174 -9.17 8.63 -18.90
C ARG A 174 -8.53 7.89 -20.06
N ALA A 175 -8.41 8.54 -21.21
CA ALA A 175 -7.80 7.95 -22.41
C ALA A 175 -6.31 7.63 -22.22
N GLY A 176 -5.61 8.39 -21.38
CA GLY A 176 -4.18 8.22 -21.11
C GLY A 176 -3.85 7.67 -19.71
N PHE A 177 -4.82 7.09 -19.01
CA PHE A 177 -4.67 6.76 -17.58
C PHE A 177 -3.51 5.78 -17.34
N ASP A 178 -3.37 4.77 -18.20
CA ASP A 178 -2.30 3.77 -18.12
C ASP A 178 -0.89 4.38 -18.23
N ALA A 179 -0.75 5.59 -18.79
CA ALA A 179 0.53 6.28 -18.81
C ALA A 179 0.82 7.00 -17.49
N LEU A 180 -0.21 7.49 -16.80
CA LEU A 180 -0.10 8.20 -15.52
C LEU A 180 0.00 7.26 -14.32
N ASP A 181 -0.59 6.07 -14.43
CA ASP A 181 -0.58 5.02 -13.41
C ASP A 181 0.65 4.11 -13.52
N ARG A 182 1.77 4.64 -14.04
CA ARG A 182 3.06 3.93 -14.10
C ARG A 182 3.99 4.46 -13.03
N PRO A 183 4.86 3.59 -12.48
CA PRO A 183 5.91 4.05 -11.58
C PRO A 183 6.85 5.02 -12.32
N PRO A 184 7.50 5.95 -11.60
CA PRO A 184 8.55 6.78 -12.19
C PRO A 184 9.65 5.89 -12.79
N ARG A 185 10.10 6.18 -14.02
CA ARG A 185 11.04 5.33 -14.78
C ARG A 185 12.33 4.92 -14.04
N ALA A 186 12.79 5.72 -13.08
CA ALA A 186 14.03 5.49 -12.35
C ALA A 186 13.82 5.25 -10.85
N ALA A 187 12.56 5.20 -10.38
CA ALA A 187 12.28 4.95 -8.97
C ALA A 187 12.32 3.45 -8.67
N PRO A 188 13.00 3.01 -7.61
CA PRO A 188 12.87 1.66 -7.11
C PRO A 188 11.41 1.34 -6.80
N ALA A 189 10.96 0.14 -7.18
CA ALA A 189 9.59 -0.30 -6.94
C ALA A 189 9.57 -1.72 -6.39
N ALA A 190 8.78 -1.93 -5.33
CA ALA A 190 8.53 -3.24 -4.76
C ALA A 190 7.37 -3.92 -5.49
N SER A 191 7.48 -5.23 -5.70
CA SER A 191 6.38 -6.06 -6.21
C SER A 191 5.94 -7.03 -5.12
N VAL A 192 4.63 -7.24 -4.99
CA VAL A 192 4.07 -8.31 -4.16
C VAL A 192 3.32 -9.30 -5.05
N ARG A 193 3.30 -10.57 -4.67
CA ARG A 193 2.48 -11.57 -5.38
C ARG A 193 1.01 -11.33 -5.03
N ASP A 194 0.33 -10.62 -5.91
CA ASP A 194 -1.11 -10.38 -5.82
C ASP A 194 -1.83 -11.12 -6.97
N ARG A 195 -2.91 -11.83 -6.66
CA ARG A 195 -3.71 -12.56 -7.66
C ARG A 195 -4.73 -11.66 -8.36
N LEU A 196 -5.23 -10.65 -7.66
CA LEU A 196 -6.23 -9.71 -8.17
C LEU A 196 -5.53 -8.59 -8.96
N HIS A 197 -4.34 -8.18 -8.52
CA HIS A 197 -3.57 -7.08 -9.11
C HIS A 197 -2.14 -7.51 -9.48
N PRO A 198 -1.95 -8.50 -10.38
CA PRO A 198 -0.64 -9.10 -10.64
C PRO A 198 0.38 -8.15 -11.30
N SER A 199 -0.08 -7.04 -11.89
CA SER A 199 0.75 -5.99 -12.48
C SER A 199 1.10 -4.86 -11.51
N ALA A 200 0.55 -4.88 -10.28
CA ALA A 200 0.76 -3.80 -9.34
C ALA A 200 2.21 -3.77 -8.84
N VAL A 201 2.81 -2.59 -8.93
CA VAL A 201 4.13 -2.29 -8.35
C VAL A 201 3.99 -1.11 -7.42
N TRP A 202 4.83 -1.04 -6.39
CA TRP A 202 4.68 -0.10 -5.31
C TRP A 202 5.91 0.76 -5.15
N THR A 203 5.72 2.06 -4.96
CA THR A 203 6.78 2.99 -4.59
C THR A 203 6.61 3.45 -3.14
N LEU A 204 7.73 3.76 -2.50
CA LEU A 204 7.78 4.40 -1.19
C LEU A 204 8.58 5.70 -1.33
N ARG A 205 7.90 6.84 -1.26
CA ARG A 205 8.52 8.17 -1.40
C ARG A 205 7.94 9.14 -0.39
N LEU A 206 8.65 10.24 -0.18
CA LEU A 206 8.18 11.37 0.61
C LEU A 206 7.60 12.44 -0.29
N ILE A 207 6.39 12.91 0.00
CA ILE A 207 5.70 13.91 -0.81
C ILE A 207 5.31 15.10 0.08
N PRO A 208 5.55 16.36 -0.33
CA PRO A 208 5.03 17.52 0.38
C PRO A 208 3.52 17.43 0.58
N ALA A 209 3.05 17.54 1.82
CA ALA A 209 1.65 17.33 2.20
C ALA A 209 0.98 18.55 2.85
N SER A 210 1.62 19.73 2.78
CA SER A 210 0.99 21.02 3.09
C SER A 210 -0.26 21.26 2.23
N ASP A 211 -1.20 22.07 2.70
CA ASP A 211 -2.52 22.21 2.05
C ASP A 211 -2.46 22.71 0.60
N ALA A 212 -1.46 23.52 0.25
CA ALA A 212 -1.19 24.00 -1.11
C ALA A 212 0.25 23.64 -1.54
N PRO A 213 0.53 23.49 -2.84
CA PRO A 213 1.85 23.18 -3.33
C PRO A 213 2.71 24.46 -3.37
N PRO A 214 4.04 24.32 -3.31
CA PRO A 214 4.92 25.40 -3.75
C PRO A 214 4.54 25.86 -5.17
N LEU A 215 4.10 27.11 -5.28
CA LEU A 215 3.73 27.71 -6.57
C LEU A 215 4.99 27.93 -7.38
N MET A 216 5.09 27.25 -8.53
CA MET A 216 6.30 27.32 -9.34
C MET A 216 6.23 28.40 -10.40
N GLY A 217 5.04 28.85 -10.83
CA GLY A 217 4.89 29.79 -11.94
C GLY A 217 5.51 29.28 -13.26
N LEU A 218 5.89 28.00 -13.30
CA LEU A 218 6.66 27.35 -14.35
C LEU A 218 5.84 26.18 -14.92
N GLY A 219 6.14 25.82 -16.16
CA GLY A 219 5.45 24.73 -16.88
C GLY A 219 5.87 23.35 -16.37
N HIS A 220 5.17 22.31 -16.84
CA HIS A 220 5.39 20.92 -16.40
C HIS A 220 6.84 20.44 -16.55
N ALA A 221 7.59 20.95 -17.53
CA ALA A 221 8.99 20.57 -17.74
C ALA A 221 9.95 20.87 -16.57
N HIS A 222 9.54 21.62 -15.54
CA HIS A 222 10.42 22.11 -14.47
C HIS A 222 10.43 21.29 -13.18
N GLY A 223 9.73 20.15 -13.12
CA GLY A 223 9.71 19.29 -11.93
C GLY A 223 10.40 17.94 -12.14
N PRO A 224 10.89 17.31 -11.07
CA PRO A 224 10.29 16.04 -10.69
C PRO A 224 8.90 16.31 -10.10
N HIS A 225 7.89 15.54 -10.53
CA HIS A 225 6.51 15.63 -10.01
C HIS A 225 6.15 14.37 -9.23
N ALA A 226 5.23 14.50 -8.28
CA ALA A 226 4.56 13.35 -7.67
C ALA A 226 3.74 12.61 -8.74
N THR A 227 3.62 11.29 -8.63
CA THR A 227 2.80 10.51 -9.56
C THR A 227 1.32 10.67 -9.24
N LEU A 228 0.46 10.23 -10.17
CA LEU A 228 -0.98 10.24 -9.95
C LEU A 228 -1.32 9.43 -8.69
N SER A 229 -0.81 8.21 -8.61
CA SER A 229 -1.06 7.30 -7.50
C SER A 229 -0.66 7.88 -6.15
N GLU A 230 0.46 8.62 -6.08
CA GLU A 230 0.90 9.23 -4.84
C GLU A 230 -0.02 10.36 -4.39
N MET A 231 -0.45 11.21 -5.32
CA MET A 231 -1.43 12.26 -5.03
C MET A 231 -2.76 11.67 -4.56
N LEU A 232 -3.21 10.59 -5.22
CA LEU A 232 -4.45 9.92 -4.85
C LEU A 232 -4.36 9.24 -3.47
N VAL A 233 -3.25 8.57 -3.14
CA VAL A 233 -3.02 8.02 -1.79
C VAL A 233 -3.01 9.11 -0.74
N LEU A 234 -2.38 10.25 -1.01
CA LEU A 234 -2.36 11.37 -0.07
C LEU A 234 -3.75 11.93 0.20
N GLN A 235 -4.57 12.09 -0.84
CA GLN A 235 -5.94 12.57 -0.69
C GLN A 235 -6.78 11.58 0.14
N LEU A 236 -6.69 10.28 -0.14
CA LEU A 236 -7.38 9.25 0.65
C LEU A 236 -6.89 9.21 2.11
N ARG A 237 -5.58 9.29 2.34
CA ARG A 237 -5.00 9.33 3.69
C ARG A 237 -5.52 10.54 4.48
N ARG A 238 -5.56 11.72 3.87
CA ARG A 238 -6.06 12.93 4.53
C ARG A 238 -7.54 12.82 4.84
N ALA A 239 -8.34 12.30 3.91
CA ALA A 239 -9.75 12.04 4.13
C ALA A 239 -9.98 11.06 5.31
N ASP A 240 -9.25 9.95 5.35
CA ASP A 240 -9.33 8.96 6.43
C ASP A 240 -8.88 9.51 7.79
N ALA A 241 -7.95 10.46 7.78
CA ALA A 241 -7.49 11.18 8.98
C ALA A 241 -8.41 12.36 9.38
N GLY A 242 -9.49 12.63 8.64
CA GLY A 242 -10.37 13.79 8.87
C GLY A 242 -9.68 15.14 8.62
N CYS A 243 -8.58 15.15 7.89
CA CYS A 243 -7.90 16.37 7.46
C CYS A 243 -8.58 16.96 6.22
N GLY A 244 -8.48 18.29 6.04
CA GLY A 244 -8.95 18.94 4.82
C GLY A 244 -8.25 18.40 3.57
N PRO A 245 -8.85 18.52 2.37
CA PRO A 245 -8.25 18.05 1.13
C PRO A 245 -6.98 18.84 0.77
N LEU A 246 -6.12 18.25 -0.06
CA LEU A 246 -5.05 19.01 -0.72
C LEU A 246 -5.63 19.87 -1.83
N ASP A 247 -4.98 20.99 -2.10
CA ASP A 247 -5.10 21.72 -3.37
C ASP A 247 -6.53 22.20 -3.65
N ALA A 248 -7.24 22.67 -2.60
CA ALA A 248 -8.59 23.24 -2.73
C ALA A 248 -8.63 24.56 -3.50
N GLU A 249 -7.52 25.32 -3.49
CA GLU A 249 -7.42 26.63 -4.16
C GLU A 249 -6.33 26.69 -5.23
N THR A 250 -5.64 25.57 -5.46
CA THR A 250 -4.46 25.50 -6.33
C THR A 250 -4.46 24.20 -7.12
N PHE A 251 -3.55 24.07 -8.08
CA PHE A 251 -3.39 22.89 -8.89
C PHE A 251 -1.98 22.34 -8.73
N THR A 252 -1.86 21.02 -8.64
CA THR A 252 -0.56 20.34 -8.60
C THR A 252 -0.33 19.59 -9.91
N TRP A 253 0.82 19.83 -10.54
CA TRP A 253 1.27 19.00 -11.66
C TRP A 253 1.55 17.56 -11.22
N VAL A 254 1.15 16.62 -12.07
CA VAL A 254 1.35 15.18 -11.88
C VAL A 254 2.40 14.67 -12.88
N ALA A 255 3.20 13.69 -12.45
CA ALA A 255 4.20 13.06 -13.30
C ALA A 255 3.57 12.31 -14.48
N GLY A 256 4.29 12.35 -15.61
CA GLY A 256 3.84 11.74 -16.85
C GLY A 256 3.25 12.74 -17.83
N GLU A 257 3.28 12.36 -19.09
CA GLU A 257 2.73 13.12 -20.20
C GLU A 257 1.64 12.31 -20.90
N LEU A 258 0.67 13.03 -21.45
CA LEU A 258 -0.48 12.51 -22.17
C LEU A 258 -0.44 12.95 -23.63
N ALA A 259 -1.23 12.30 -24.47
CA ALA A 259 -1.39 12.66 -25.88
C ALA A 259 -0.05 12.84 -26.62
N GLY A 260 0.90 11.92 -26.40
CA GLY A 260 2.21 11.94 -27.06
C GLY A 260 3.13 13.10 -26.64
N GLY A 261 2.94 13.66 -25.44
CA GLY A 261 3.77 14.76 -24.92
C GLY A 261 3.14 16.14 -25.01
N ALA A 262 1.94 16.25 -25.60
CA ALA A 262 1.26 17.53 -25.75
C ALA A 262 0.66 18.04 -24.43
N LEU A 263 0.22 17.11 -23.57
CA LEU A 263 -0.54 17.39 -22.36
C LEU A 263 0.17 16.80 -21.13
N ALA A 264 -0.05 17.41 -19.97
CA ALA A 264 0.27 16.85 -18.67
C ALA A 264 -0.96 16.90 -17.77
N ALA A 265 -1.07 15.91 -16.87
CA ALA A 265 -2.13 15.86 -15.88
C ALA A 265 -1.84 16.79 -14.70
N ARG A 266 -2.89 17.34 -14.13
CA ARG A 266 -2.86 18.09 -12.87
C ARG A 266 -4.03 17.70 -12.01
N GLU A 267 -3.81 17.78 -10.71
CA GLU A 267 -4.79 17.51 -9.67
C GLU A 267 -5.23 18.82 -9.01
N VAL A 268 -6.48 18.84 -8.55
CA VAL A 268 -7.12 19.89 -7.75
C VAL A 268 -8.26 19.27 -6.97
N PHE A 269 -8.55 19.78 -5.77
CA PHE A 269 -9.81 19.46 -5.11
C PHE A 269 -10.89 20.47 -5.50
N ASP A 270 -12.00 19.98 -6.06
CA ASP A 270 -13.16 20.79 -6.39
C ASP A 270 -14.18 20.74 -5.24
N GLU A 271 -14.23 21.81 -4.45
CA GLU A 271 -15.16 21.95 -3.32
C GLU A 271 -16.63 21.84 -3.75
N SER A 272 -16.98 22.30 -4.95
CA SER A 272 -18.37 22.29 -5.42
C SER A 272 -18.89 20.88 -5.72
N GLU A 273 -17.99 19.98 -6.15
CA GLU A 273 -18.29 18.57 -6.40
C GLU A 273 -17.84 17.66 -5.24
N ARG A 274 -17.16 18.21 -4.24
CA ARG A 274 -16.47 17.49 -3.17
C ARG A 274 -15.63 16.34 -3.72
N ALA A 275 -14.87 16.63 -4.77
CA ALA A 275 -14.15 15.62 -5.54
C ALA A 275 -12.72 16.05 -5.86
N VAL A 276 -11.82 15.07 -5.83
CA VAL A 276 -10.49 15.21 -6.44
C VAL A 276 -10.67 15.15 -7.95
N ARG A 277 -10.29 16.21 -8.66
CA ARG A 277 -10.38 16.29 -10.10
C ARG A 277 -9.01 16.20 -10.74
N ILE A 278 -8.85 15.22 -11.62
CA ILE A 278 -7.67 15.07 -12.47
C ILE A 278 -8.02 15.57 -13.86
N SER A 279 -7.38 16.67 -14.26
CA SER A 279 -7.56 17.31 -15.57
C SER A 279 -6.24 17.37 -16.32
N ALA A 280 -6.27 17.66 -17.62
CA ALA A 280 -5.08 17.83 -18.43
C ALA A 280 -4.91 19.28 -18.89
N ARG A 281 -3.66 19.71 -19.10
CA ARG A 281 -3.34 21.01 -19.68
C ARG A 281 -2.06 20.88 -20.53
N GLY A 282 -1.85 21.78 -21.49
CA GLY A 282 -0.63 21.74 -22.31
C GLY A 282 0.63 21.82 -21.44
N VAL A 283 1.66 21.03 -21.74
CA VAL A 283 2.89 20.92 -20.93
C VAL A 283 3.61 22.27 -20.71
N GLY A 284 3.52 23.18 -21.68
CA GLY A 284 4.06 24.54 -21.59
C GLY A 284 3.16 25.54 -20.85
N SER A 285 1.99 25.12 -20.40
CA SER A 285 1.05 26.01 -19.69
C SER A 285 1.61 26.41 -18.34
N GLN A 286 1.43 27.68 -18.00
CA GLN A 286 1.83 28.26 -16.74
C GLN A 286 0.62 28.90 -16.05
N GLY A 287 0.75 29.22 -14.77
CA GLY A 287 -0.27 29.94 -14.04
C GLY A 287 0.11 30.20 -12.59
N PRO A 288 -0.45 31.26 -11.98
CA PRO A 288 -0.14 31.64 -10.61
C PRO A 288 -0.67 30.63 -9.57
N HIS A 289 -1.65 29.80 -9.93
CA HIS A 289 -2.23 28.78 -9.05
C HIS A 289 -1.70 27.37 -9.32
N LEU A 290 -0.67 27.24 -10.16
CA LEU A 290 -0.14 25.95 -10.59
C LEU A 290 1.23 25.72 -9.94
N GLY A 291 1.33 24.66 -9.16
CA GLY A 291 2.53 24.27 -8.42
C GLY A 291 2.95 22.84 -8.69
N ALA A 292 3.95 22.41 -7.93
CA ALA A 292 4.45 21.05 -7.95
C ALA A 292 4.76 20.60 -6.52
N ARG A 293 4.58 19.30 -6.27
CA ARG A 293 4.98 18.63 -5.02
C ARG A 293 6.16 17.72 -5.32
N PRO A 294 7.40 18.25 -5.36
CA PRO A 294 8.55 17.46 -5.79
C PRO A 294 8.80 16.32 -4.78
N PRO A 295 8.75 15.06 -5.24
CA PRO A 295 8.95 13.90 -4.37
C PRO A 295 10.42 13.77 -3.95
N VAL A 296 10.65 13.17 -2.77
CA VAL A 296 11.98 12.72 -2.31
C VAL A 296 11.96 11.20 -2.22
N GLY A 297 12.92 10.55 -2.91
CA GLY A 297 13.04 9.10 -2.99
C GLY A 297 13.09 8.57 -4.40
#